data_AF-A0A2V6JUM9-F1
#
_entry.id   AF-A0A2V6JUM9-F1
#
_cell.length_a   1.000
_cell.length_b   1.000
_cell.length_c   1.000
_cell.angle_alpha   90.00
_cell.angle_beta   90.00
_cell.angle_gamma   90.00
#
_symmetry.space_group_name_H-M   'P 1'
#
loop_
_entity.id
_entity.type
_entity.pdbx_description
1 polymer ?
#
loop_
_entity_poly.entity_id
_entity_poly.type
_entity_poly.pdbx_seq_one_letter_code
_entity_poly.pdbx_strand_id
1 'polypeptide(L)'
;ARKRGGEVEFVSWDDWAAEERSHLSLSARSLDSLPPERVFDLTWATTVVEHALQRLREECESKGKLWLFQSLSRHLTEERDEVSYAGLCSELGVAETVVKKQLHKMRQRYRSLLRAEVSRTVDNPADVDDEIRYLCASLATGTE
;
A
#
# COMPACT_ATOMS: atom_id res chain seq x y z
N ALA A 1 25.61 1.65 48.47
CA ALA A 1 24.22 1.65 47.96
C ALA A 1 24.24 2.19 46.52
N ARG A 2 24.00 1.35 45.51
CA ARG A 2 24.05 1.70 44.09
C ARG A 2 22.60 1.75 43.57
N LYS A 3 22.08 2.95 43.32
CA LYS A 3 20.69 3.14 42.86
C LYS A 3 20.61 2.71 41.39
N ARG A 4 19.63 1.85 41.09
CA ARG A 4 19.34 1.32 39.75
C ARG A 4 18.90 2.47 38.84
N GLY A 5 19.49 2.58 37.64
CA GLY A 5 19.07 3.54 36.61
C GLY A 5 20.17 4.42 35.99
N GLY A 6 21.44 4.01 36.00
CA GLY A 6 22.56 4.83 35.51
C GLY A 6 22.88 4.71 34.01
N GLU A 7 22.24 3.80 33.28
CA GLU A 7 22.42 3.60 31.84
C GLU A 7 21.04 3.50 31.20
N VAL A 8 20.47 4.66 30.87
CA VAL A 8 19.30 4.72 29.98
C VAL A 8 19.71 5.68 28.87
N GLU A 9 19.94 5.14 27.69
CA GLU A 9 20.16 5.93 26.50
C GLU A 9 18.78 6.44 26.06
N PHE A 10 18.55 7.74 26.16
CA PHE A 10 17.33 8.36 25.66
C PHE A 10 17.39 8.37 24.15
N VAL A 11 16.81 7.33 23.53
CA VAL A 11 16.59 7.32 22.08
C VAL A 11 15.58 8.43 21.78
N SER A 12 15.98 9.38 20.93
CA SER A 12 15.09 10.40 20.43
C SER A 12 13.95 9.73 19.66
N TRP A 13 12.71 10.11 19.95
CA TRP A 13 11.53 9.60 19.24
C TRP A 13 11.61 9.86 17.73
N ASP A 14 12.28 10.94 17.32
CA ASP A 14 12.49 11.30 15.92
C ASP A 14 13.45 10.35 15.19
N ASP A 15 14.44 9.79 15.90
CA ASP A 15 15.37 8.80 15.37
C ASP A 15 14.71 7.41 15.26
N TRP A 16 13.80 7.07 16.18
CA TRP A 16 13.01 5.85 16.09
C TRP A 16 11.96 5.92 14.97
N ALA A 17 11.29 7.07 14.80
CA ALA A 17 10.31 7.30 13.74
C ALA A 17 10.93 7.38 12.33
N ALA A 18 12.27 7.36 12.22
CA ALA A 18 12.98 7.37 10.95
C ALA A 18 13.25 5.97 10.38
N GLU A 19 13.14 4.92 11.18
CA GLU A 19 13.23 3.55 10.68
C GLU A 19 11.91 3.18 10.00
N GLU A 20 11.97 3.09 8.66
CA GLU A 20 10.91 2.53 7.80
C GLU A 20 9.78 3.48 7.40
N ARG A 21 10.14 4.67 6.90
CA ARG A 21 9.16 5.68 6.44
C ARG A 21 8.28 5.33 5.23
N SER A 22 8.11 4.10 4.73
CA SER A 22 7.29 3.79 3.53
C SER A 22 7.73 4.52 2.23
N HIS A 23 7.81 3.81 1.11
CA HIS A 23 8.26 4.39 -0.17
C HIS A 23 7.23 5.35 -0.80
N LEU A 24 6.02 5.36 -0.25
CA LEU A 24 4.92 6.25 -0.59
C LEU A 24 4.80 7.47 0.35
N SER A 25 5.74 7.67 1.29
CA SER A 25 5.65 8.79 2.23
C SER A 25 5.77 10.14 1.54
N LEU A 26 4.78 10.98 1.81
CA LEU A 26 4.80 12.41 1.52
C LEU A 26 6.02 13.06 2.15
N SER A 27 6.44 14.19 1.58
CA SER A 27 7.56 14.95 2.12
C SER A 27 7.28 15.34 3.58
N ALA A 28 8.28 15.24 4.47
CA ALA A 28 8.13 15.55 5.90
C ALA A 28 7.49 16.93 6.13
N ARG A 29 7.77 17.89 5.24
CA ARG A 29 7.21 19.25 5.27
C ARG A 29 5.70 19.30 4.98
N SER A 30 5.17 18.39 4.17
CA SER A 30 3.72 18.29 3.91
C SER A 30 2.98 17.73 5.12
N LEU A 31 3.59 16.77 5.83
CA LEU A 31 3.02 16.13 7.02
C LEU A 31 2.95 17.08 8.23
N ASP A 32 3.96 17.95 8.41
CA ASP A 32 3.98 18.93 9.53
C ASP A 32 2.84 19.96 9.50
N SER A 33 2.20 20.14 8.33
CA SER A 33 1.07 21.07 8.17
C SER A 33 -0.30 20.42 8.39
N LEU A 34 -0.35 19.08 8.51
CA LEU A 34 -1.58 18.33 8.66
C LEU A 34 -1.96 18.13 10.13
N PRO A 35 -3.26 18.03 10.45
CA PRO A 35 -3.70 17.58 11.77
C PRO A 35 -3.09 16.20 12.10
N PRO A 36 -2.72 15.93 13.36
CA PRO A 36 -2.15 14.64 13.76
C PRO A 36 -3.00 13.43 13.35
N GLU A 37 -4.33 13.58 13.38
CA GLU A 37 -5.27 12.53 12.95
C GLU A 37 -5.08 12.20 11.46
N ARG A 38 -4.89 13.23 10.63
CA ARG A 38 -4.70 13.06 9.18
C ARG A 38 -3.36 12.45 8.83
N VAL A 39 -2.32 12.79 9.59
CA VAL A 39 -1.00 12.14 9.45
C VAL A 39 -1.14 10.65 9.78
N PHE A 40 -1.83 10.32 10.87
CA PHE A 40 -2.10 8.93 11.24
C PHE A 40 -2.87 8.19 10.14
N ASP A 41 -3.98 8.76 9.63
CA ASP A 41 -4.80 8.13 8.60
C ASP A 41 -4.01 7.85 7.32
N LEU A 42 -3.16 8.80 6.90
CA LEU A 42 -2.32 8.68 5.72
C LEU A 42 -1.23 7.63 5.89
N THR A 43 -0.55 7.62 7.04
CA THR A 43 0.48 6.62 7.35
C THR A 43 -0.14 5.23 7.39
N TRP A 44 -1.26 5.06 8.10
CA TRP A 44 -2.00 3.81 8.15
C TRP A 44 -2.42 3.34 6.75
N ALA A 45 -3.07 4.21 5.97
CA ALA A 45 -3.52 3.89 4.62
C ALA A 45 -2.36 3.46 3.71
N THR A 46 -1.23 4.17 3.82
CA THR A 46 0.00 3.87 3.06
C THR A 46 0.55 2.50 3.44
N THR A 47 0.73 2.22 4.73
CA THR A 47 1.23 0.92 5.22
C THR A 47 0.33 -0.24 4.78
N VAL A 48 -0.99 -0.08 4.87
CA VAL A 48 -1.95 -1.11 4.44
C VAL A 48 -1.82 -1.42 2.94
N VAL A 49 -1.68 -0.39 2.10
CA VAL A 49 -1.47 -0.53 0.66
C VAL A 49 -0.14 -1.23 0.35
N GLU A 50 0.96 -0.80 0.99
CA GLU A 50 2.28 -1.39 0.79
C GLU A 50 2.31 -2.86 1.18
N HIS A 51 1.74 -3.22 2.34
CA HIS A 51 1.63 -4.61 2.77
C HIS A 51 0.81 -5.45 1.79
N ALA A 52 -0.33 -4.94 1.31
CA ALA A 52 -1.14 -5.65 0.32
C ALA A 52 -0.40 -5.84 -1.01
N LEU A 53 0.36 -4.84 -1.47
CA LEU A 53 1.19 -4.93 -2.68
C LEU A 53 2.36 -5.90 -2.51
N GLN A 54 3.03 -5.88 -1.37
CA GLN A 54 4.17 -6.76 -1.07
C GLN A 54 3.72 -8.23 -1.04
N ARG A 55 2.59 -8.53 -0.39
CA ARG A 55 2.02 -9.89 -0.41
C ARG A 55 1.61 -10.34 -1.82
N LEU A 56 1.07 -9.43 -2.63
CA LEU A 56 0.74 -9.73 -4.01
C LEU A 56 2.00 -10.04 -4.84
N ARG A 57 3.08 -9.31 -4.62
CA ARG A 57 4.39 -9.57 -5.23
C ARG A 57 4.89 -10.96 -4.88
N GLU A 58 4.91 -11.31 -3.60
CA GLU A 58 5.35 -12.63 -3.10
C GLU A 58 4.49 -13.77 -3.68
N GLU A 59 3.17 -13.57 -3.79
CA GLU A 59 2.27 -14.53 -4.44
C GLU A 59 2.52 -14.70 -5.93
N CYS A 60 2.89 -13.62 -6.63
CA CYS A 60 3.28 -13.69 -8.04
C CYS A 60 4.64 -14.37 -8.19
N GLU A 61 5.60 -14.04 -7.33
CA GLU A 61 6.95 -14.61 -7.33
C GLU A 61 6.95 -16.12 -7.07
N SER A 62 6.22 -16.57 -6.05
CA SER A 62 6.04 -18.00 -5.75
C SER A 62 5.42 -18.80 -6.90
N LYS A 63 4.70 -18.13 -7.81
CA LYS A 63 4.11 -18.72 -9.03
C LYS A 63 4.99 -18.54 -10.27
N GLY A 64 6.20 -18.00 -10.14
CA GLY A 64 7.11 -17.69 -11.26
C GLY A 64 6.64 -16.55 -12.16
N LYS A 65 5.78 -15.66 -11.64
CA LYS A 65 5.11 -14.57 -12.37
C LYS A 65 5.50 -13.19 -11.86
N LEU A 66 6.72 -13.04 -11.33
CA LEU A 66 7.21 -11.75 -10.86
C LEU A 66 7.24 -10.70 -11.98
N TRP A 67 7.60 -11.09 -13.20
CA TRP A 67 7.58 -10.22 -14.39
C TRP A 67 6.18 -9.63 -14.65
N LEU A 68 5.13 -10.44 -14.46
CA LEU A 68 3.75 -10.00 -14.65
C LEU A 68 3.36 -8.97 -13.57
N PHE A 69 3.83 -9.18 -12.34
CA PHE A 69 3.64 -8.21 -11.27
C PHE A 69 4.32 -6.89 -11.62
N GLN A 70 5.58 -6.91 -12.05
CA GLN A 70 6.35 -5.70 -12.37
C GLN A 70 5.70 -4.87 -13.49
N SER A 71 5.17 -5.51 -14.53
CA SER A 71 4.51 -4.80 -15.63
C SER A 71 3.09 -4.33 -15.31
N LEU A 72 2.34 -5.04 -14.47
CA LEU A 72 0.93 -4.74 -14.21
C LEU A 72 0.67 -3.99 -12.88
N SER A 73 1.61 -3.97 -11.94
CA SER A 73 1.42 -3.38 -10.60
C SER A 73 1.06 -1.90 -10.65
N ARG A 74 1.73 -1.13 -11.51
CA ARG A 74 1.47 0.32 -11.71
C ARG A 74 0.04 0.59 -12.22
N HIS A 75 -0.54 -0.37 -12.94
CA HIS A 75 -1.87 -0.26 -13.51
C HIS A 75 -2.95 -0.88 -12.60
N LEU A 76 -2.65 -1.19 -11.33
CA LEU A 76 -3.66 -1.75 -10.41
C LEU A 76 -4.61 -0.69 -9.85
N THR A 77 -4.14 0.55 -9.73
CA THR A 77 -4.86 1.71 -9.19
C THR A 77 -5.49 2.59 -10.27
N GLU A 78 -4.93 2.61 -11.49
CA GLU A 78 -5.48 3.34 -12.63
C GLU A 78 -6.91 2.89 -12.98
N GLU A 79 -7.73 3.82 -13.48
CA GLU A 79 -9.04 3.46 -14.02
C GLU A 79 -8.91 2.66 -15.32
N ARG A 80 -9.93 1.89 -15.69
CA ARG A 80 -9.88 1.02 -16.88
C ARG A 80 -9.63 1.78 -18.17
N ASP A 81 -10.08 3.03 -18.22
CA ASP A 81 -10.00 3.91 -19.39
C ASP A 81 -8.64 4.62 -19.49
N GLU A 82 -7.86 4.62 -18.41
CA GLU A 82 -6.49 5.18 -18.36
C GLU A 82 -5.42 4.17 -18.80
N VAL A 83 -5.73 2.87 -18.73
CA VAL A 83 -4.78 1.80 -19.06
C VAL A 83 -4.63 1.64 -20.58
N SER A 84 -3.43 1.92 -21.09
CA SER A 84 -3.06 1.61 -22.47
C SER A 84 -2.82 0.10 -22.65
N TYR A 85 -3.88 -0.65 -22.93
CA TYR A 85 -3.78 -2.09 -23.19
C TYR A 85 -2.87 -2.42 -24.37
N ALA A 86 -2.83 -1.58 -25.41
CA ALA A 86 -1.95 -1.77 -26.56
C ALA A 86 -0.46 -1.74 -26.18
N GLY A 87 -0.07 -0.82 -25.28
CA GLY A 87 1.29 -0.76 -24.74
C GLY A 87 1.62 -2.00 -23.91
N LEU A 88 0.70 -2.41 -23.03
CA LEU A 88 0.87 -3.62 -22.22
C LEU A 88 0.96 -4.92 -23.05
N CYS A 89 0.18 -5.04 -24.12
CA CYS A 89 0.27 -6.18 -25.02
C CYS A 89 1.63 -6.26 -25.70
N SER A 90 2.17 -5.10 -26.10
CA SER A 90 3.47 -5.01 -26.76
C SER A 90 4.61 -5.33 -25.79
N GLU A 91 4.53 -4.84 -24.55
CA GLU A 91 5.51 -5.10 -23.48
C GLU A 91 5.53 -6.57 -23.08
N LEU A 92 4.35 -7.20 -22.97
CA LEU A 92 4.21 -8.57 -22.48
C LEU A 92 4.23 -9.63 -23.60
N GLY A 93 4.13 -9.22 -24.86
CA GLY A 93 4.06 -10.12 -26.02
C GLY A 93 2.82 -11.02 -26.03
N VAL A 94 1.73 -10.62 -25.38
CA VAL A 94 0.48 -11.40 -25.28
C VAL A 94 -0.73 -10.65 -25.83
N ALA A 95 -1.76 -11.39 -26.19
CA ALA A 95 -3.01 -10.81 -26.68
C ALA A 95 -3.72 -9.97 -25.60
N GLU A 96 -4.44 -8.94 -26.05
CA GLU A 96 -5.18 -8.00 -25.19
C GLU A 96 -6.18 -8.69 -24.26
N THR A 97 -6.84 -9.73 -24.76
CA THR A 97 -7.77 -10.55 -23.97
C THR A 97 -7.09 -11.23 -22.78
N VAL A 98 -5.82 -11.62 -22.95
CA VAL A 98 -5.01 -12.22 -21.89
C VAL A 98 -4.59 -11.17 -20.87
N VAL A 99 -4.11 -10.00 -21.31
CA VAL A 99 -3.74 -8.88 -20.43
C VAL A 99 -4.93 -8.46 -19.57
N LYS A 100 -6.10 -8.23 -20.18
CA LYS A 100 -7.34 -7.86 -19.48
C LYS A 100 -7.70 -8.89 -18.41
N LYS A 101 -7.61 -10.18 -18.74
CA LYS A 101 -7.92 -11.26 -17.80
C LYS A 101 -6.91 -11.34 -16.65
N GLN A 102 -5.62 -11.20 -16.93
CA GLN A 102 -4.58 -11.22 -15.89
C GLN A 102 -4.71 -10.00 -14.97
N LEU A 103 -4.86 -8.80 -15.54
CA LEU A 103 -5.03 -7.57 -14.78
C LEU A 103 -6.29 -7.64 -13.90
N HIS A 104 -7.41 -8.14 -14.44
CA HIS A 104 -8.63 -8.32 -13.66
C HIS A 104 -8.42 -9.26 -12.47
N LYS A 105 -7.78 -10.43 -12.68
CA LYS A 105 -7.47 -11.37 -11.60
C LYS A 105 -6.52 -10.77 -10.57
N MET A 106 -5.53 -10.01 -11.01
CA MET A 106 -4.55 -9.36 -10.15
C MET A 106 -5.21 -8.27 -9.29
N ARG A 107 -6.12 -7.46 -9.88
CA ARG A 107 -6.94 -6.49 -9.14
C ARG A 107 -7.88 -7.16 -8.13
N GLN A 108 -8.54 -8.26 -8.50
CA GLN A 108 -9.36 -9.02 -7.56
C GLN A 108 -8.54 -9.53 -6.37
N ARG A 109 -7.35 -10.08 -6.64
CA ARG A 109 -6.47 -10.58 -5.57
C ARG A 109 -5.96 -9.44 -4.69
N TYR A 110 -5.53 -8.33 -5.30
CA TYR A 110 -5.13 -7.13 -4.58
C TYR A 110 -6.22 -6.63 -3.63
N ARG A 111 -7.48 -6.52 -4.11
CA ARG A 111 -8.62 -6.12 -3.27
C ARG A 111 -8.88 -7.10 -2.13
N SER A 112 -8.69 -8.40 -2.35
CA SER A 112 -8.80 -9.40 -1.28
C SER A 112 -7.70 -9.26 -0.23
N LEU A 113 -6.47 -8.92 -0.65
CA LEU A 113 -5.35 -8.71 0.27
C LEU A 113 -5.54 -7.41 1.07
N LEU A 114 -5.96 -6.32 0.41
CA LEU A 114 -6.35 -5.08 1.08
C LEU A 114 -7.41 -5.32 2.16
N ARG A 115 -8.49 -6.04 1.82
CA ARG A 115 -9.52 -6.42 2.80
C ARG A 115 -8.95 -7.20 3.97
N ALA A 116 -8.02 -8.13 3.72
CA ALA A 116 -7.41 -8.91 4.77
C ALA A 116 -6.52 -8.05 5.68
N GLU A 117 -5.78 -7.08 5.14
CA GLU A 117 -4.97 -6.16 5.95
C GLU A 117 -5.84 -5.19 6.75
N VAL A 118 -6.88 -4.60 6.14
CA VAL A 118 -7.84 -3.74 6.87
C VAL A 118 -8.57 -4.54 7.95
N SER A 119 -8.98 -5.78 7.67
CA SER A 119 -9.66 -6.63 8.68
C SER A 119 -8.83 -6.93 9.92
N ARG A 120 -7.50 -6.73 9.87
CA ARG A 120 -6.62 -6.88 11.04
C ARG A 120 -6.64 -5.66 11.94
N THR A 121 -7.05 -4.51 11.42
CA THR A 121 -7.08 -3.24 12.14
C THR A 121 -8.48 -2.85 12.63
N VAL A 122 -9.53 -3.44 12.06
CA VAL A 122 -10.91 -3.29 12.59
C VAL A 122 -11.31 -4.39 13.56
N ASP A 123 -12.01 -3.98 14.61
CA ASP A 123 -12.61 -4.89 15.59
C ASP A 123 -13.81 -5.66 15.02
N ASN A 124 -14.57 -5.02 14.11
CA ASN A 124 -15.79 -5.59 13.55
C ASN A 124 -15.64 -5.84 12.02
N PRO A 125 -15.80 -7.10 11.56
CA PRO A 125 -15.70 -7.44 10.15
C PRO A 125 -16.71 -6.73 9.23
N ALA A 126 -17.83 -6.23 9.77
CA ALA A 126 -18.83 -5.51 8.98
C ALA A 126 -18.32 -4.13 8.49
N ASP A 127 -17.34 -3.56 9.20
CA ASP A 127 -16.86 -2.20 8.95
C ASP A 127 -15.74 -2.16 7.89
N VAL A 128 -15.24 -3.33 7.46
CA VAL A 128 -14.11 -3.45 6.52
C VAL A 128 -14.34 -2.70 5.21
N ASP A 129 -15.53 -2.79 4.62
CA ASP A 129 -15.81 -2.11 3.35
C ASP A 129 -15.92 -0.58 3.51
N ASP A 130 -16.34 -0.10 4.69
CA ASP A 130 -16.40 1.32 5.01
C ASP A 130 -15.00 1.88 5.29
N GLU A 131 -14.16 1.13 6.02
CA GLU A 131 -12.76 1.47 6.25
C GLU A 131 -11.93 1.49 4.96
N ILE A 132 -12.20 0.58 4.02
CA ILE A 132 -11.54 0.62 2.70
C ILE A 132 -11.93 1.90 1.95
N ARG A 133 -13.19 2.32 2.03
CA ARG A 133 -13.65 3.57 1.40
C ARG A 133 -12.95 4.77 2.02
N TYR A 134 -12.84 4.77 3.35
CA TYR A 134 -12.12 5.80 4.09
C TYR A 134 -10.63 5.84 3.74
N LEU A 135 -9.96 4.68 3.70
CA LEU A 135 -8.58 4.51 3.27
C LEU A 135 -8.35 5.11 1.87
N CYS A 136 -9.20 4.78 0.90
CA CYS A 136 -9.10 5.33 -0.45
C CYS A 136 -9.26 6.86 -0.48
N ALA A 137 -10.19 7.41 0.32
CA ALA A 137 -10.39 8.85 0.42
C ALA A 137 -9.18 9.54 1.04
N SER A 138 -8.60 8.98 2.11
CA SER A 138 -7.39 9.51 2.74
C SER A 138 -6.22 9.56 1.77
N LEU A 139 -5.99 8.51 0.98
CA LEU A 139 -4.92 8.50 -0.02
C LEU A 139 -5.14 9.52 -1.14
N ALA A 140 -6.37 9.66 -1.65
CA ALA A 140 -6.66 10.62 -2.71
C ALA A 140 -6.38 12.08 -2.29
N THR A 141 -6.69 12.42 -1.04
CA THR A 141 -6.44 13.76 -0.48
C THR A 141 -4.98 14.01 -0.09
N GLY A 142 -4.16 12.96 0.05
CA GLY A 142 -2.74 13.09 0.35
C GLY A 142 -1.86 13.27 -0.89
N THR A 143 -2.38 12.95 -2.07
CA THR A 143 -1.66 13.05 -3.36
C THR A 143 -1.82 14.39 -4.07
N GLU A 144 -2.68 15.28 -3.58
CA GLU A 144 -2.86 16.68 -4.06
C GLU A 144 -1.88 17.65 -3.39
#